data_AF-A0A918D588-F1
#
_entry.id   AF-A0A918D588-F1
#
_cell.length_a   1.000
_cell.length_b   1.000
_cell.length_c   1.000
_cell.angle_alpha   90.00
_cell.angle_beta   90.00
_cell.angle_gamma   90.00
#
_symmetry.space_group_name_H-M   'P 1'
#
loop_
_entity.id
_entity.type
_entity.pdbx_description
1 polymer ?
#
loop_
_entity_poly.entity_id
_entity_poly.type
_entity_poly.pdbx_seq_one_letter_code
_entity_poly.pdbx_strand_id
1 'polypeptide(L)'
;MIKIILPKHIEVQIKQELEEAGGREIGGVLMGEHVNKNTFRISDITVQRRGGTVITFIRDIKESLQKLREFFKRTNHQYKQYNYLGEWHSHPSFSLSPSIQDQKSR
;
A
#
# COMPACT_ATOMS: atom_id res chain seq x y z
N MET A 1 -4.20 17.84 9.69
CA MET A 1 -3.21 17.33 8.72
C MET A 1 -2.73 15.98 9.22
N ILE A 2 -2.79 14.94 8.37
CA ILE A 2 -2.30 13.60 8.67
C ILE A 2 -0.84 13.51 8.20
N LYS A 3 0.01 12.85 8.99
CA LYS A 3 1.41 12.57 8.67
C LYS A 3 1.61 11.06 8.55
N ILE A 4 2.22 10.63 7.45
CA ILE A 4 2.64 9.24 7.23
C ILE A 4 4.17 9.20 7.31
N ILE A 5 4.70 8.33 8.16
CA ILE A 5 6.12 8.01 8.24
C ILE A 5 6.35 6.77 7.38
N LEU A 6 7.15 6.91 6.32
CA LEU A 6 7.62 5.79 5.49
C LEU A 6 9.01 5.37 5.97
N PRO A 7 9.16 4.21 6.65
CA PRO A 7 10.47 3.72 7.03
C PRO A 7 11.35 3.41 5.82
N LYS A 8 12.66 3.59 5.96
CA LYS A 8 13.61 3.42 4.85
C LYS A 8 13.56 2.04 4.21
N HIS A 9 13.37 0.98 4.99
CA HIS A 9 13.30 -0.38 4.46
C HIS A 9 12.05 -0.59 3.58
N ILE A 10 10.91 0.01 3.93
CA ILE A 10 9.69 -0.04 3.09
C ILE A 10 9.90 0.80 1.83
N GLU A 11 10.54 1.97 1.94
CA GLU A 11 10.87 2.79 0.76
C GLU A 11 11.76 2.01 -0.22
N VAL A 12 12.79 1.31 0.29
CA VAL A 12 13.68 0.47 -0.52
C VAL A 12 12.92 -0.69 -1.15
N GLN A 13 12.06 -1.37 -0.38
CA GLN A 13 11.22 -2.45 -0.91
C GLN A 13 10.33 -1.95 -2.05
N ILE A 14 9.61 -0.85 -1.86
CA ILE A 14 8.75 -0.28 -2.92
C ILE A 14 9.58 0.06 -4.16
N LYS A 15 10.77 0.66 -4.00
CA LYS A 15 11.64 0.97 -5.15
C LYS A 15 12.08 -0.26 -5.93
N GLN A 16 12.49 -1.33 -5.24
CA GLN A 16 12.86 -2.58 -5.88
C GLN A 16 11.69 -3.20 -6.65
N GLU A 17 10.50 -3.18 -6.07
CA GLU A 17 9.27 -3.67 -6.69
C GLU A 17 8.91 -2.88 -7.95
N LEU A 18 9.08 -1.56 -7.91
CA LEU A 18 8.86 -0.67 -9.06
C LEU A 18 9.88 -0.94 -10.18
N GLU A 19 11.16 -1.13 -9.83
CA GLU A 19 12.21 -1.45 -10.78
C GLU A 19 11.94 -2.80 -11.48
N GLU A 20 11.55 -3.83 -10.73
CA GLU A 20 11.19 -5.14 -11.27
C GLU A 20 9.91 -5.13 -12.14
N ALA A 21 8.95 -4.27 -11.80
CA ALA A 21 7.70 -4.13 -12.55
C ALA A 21 7.91 -3.52 -13.94
N GLY A 22 8.91 -2.65 -14.09
CA GLY A 22 9.18 -1.90 -15.32
C GLY A 22 8.00 -1.01 -15.69
N GLY A 23 7.50 -1.15 -16.92
CA GLY A 23 6.37 -0.36 -17.42
C GLY A 23 4.98 -0.80 -16.94
N ARG A 24 4.90 -1.74 -15.99
CA ARG A 24 3.62 -2.27 -15.49
C ARG A 24 3.20 -1.55 -14.22
N GLU A 25 1.93 -1.18 -14.16
CA GLU A 25 1.30 -0.71 -12.93
C GLU A 25 1.24 -1.85 -11.90
N ILE A 26 1.76 -1.57 -10.71
CA ILE A 26 1.71 -2.45 -9.54
C ILE A 26 1.16 -1.66 -8.36
N GLY A 27 0.69 -2.36 -7.33
CA GLY A 27 0.19 -1.70 -6.14
C GLY A 27 -0.03 -2.65 -4.99
N GLY A 28 -0.74 -2.20 -3.97
CA GLY A 28 -1.08 -3.02 -2.83
C GLY A 28 -1.64 -2.21 -1.68
N VAL A 29 -1.55 -2.79 -0.49
CA VAL A 29 -2.12 -2.26 0.75
C VAL A 29 -1.02 -1.75 1.66
N LEU A 30 -1.28 -0.62 2.32
CA LEU A 30 -0.47 -0.06 3.38
C LEU A 30 -1.07 -0.47 4.73
N MET A 31 -0.25 -1.10 5.57
CA MET A 31 -0.58 -1.42 6.96
C MET A 31 0.37 -0.66 7.87
N GLY A 32 -0.11 -0.20 9.02
CA GLY A 32 0.74 0.62 9.86
C GLY A 32 0.24 0.89 11.26
N GLU A 33 1.12 1.53 12.01
CA GLU A 33 1.02 1.83 13.42
C GLU A 33 0.62 3.29 13.63
N HIS A 34 -0.38 3.54 14.48
CA HIS A 34 -0.70 4.85 15.03
C HIS A 34 0.30 5.18 16.14
N VAL A 35 1.22 6.10 15.85
CA VAL A 35 2.34 6.42 16.74
C VAL A 35 2.12 7.71 17.55
N ASN A 36 1.28 8.61 17.04
CA ASN A 36 0.90 9.84 17.71
C ASN A 36 -0.36 10.42 17.04
N LYS A 37 -0.99 11.43 17.64
CA LYS A 37 -2.12 12.16 17.08
C LYS A 37 -1.87 12.53 15.61
N ASN A 38 -2.73 12.03 14.73
CA ASN A 38 -2.67 12.22 13.28
C ASN A 38 -1.35 11.76 12.62
N THR A 39 -0.55 10.92 13.28
CA THR A 39 0.72 10.42 12.76
C THR A 39 0.70 8.90 12.75
N PHE A 40 0.94 8.33 11.58
CA PHE A 40 1.00 6.89 11.37
C PHE A 40 2.35 6.51 10.76
N ARG A 41 2.86 5.34 11.11
CA ARG A 41 4.07 4.75 10.53
C ARG A 41 3.66 3.54 9.72
N ILE A 42 4.10 3.44 8.46
CA ILE A 42 3.90 2.22 7.67
C ILE A 42 4.74 1.11 8.32
N SER A 43 4.09 0.02 8.71
CA SER A 43 4.72 -1.12 9.37
C SER A 43 4.90 -2.31 8.43
N ASP A 44 4.04 -2.42 7.41
CA ASP A 44 4.09 -3.50 6.43
C ASP A 44 3.32 -3.09 5.15
N ILE A 45 3.62 -3.75 4.04
CA ILE A 45 2.94 -3.52 2.76
C ILE A 45 2.63 -4.85 2.07
N THR A 46 1.61 -4.85 1.21
CA THR A 46 1.48 -5.88 0.18
C THR A 46 1.96 -5.37 -1.16
N VAL A 47 2.36 -6.29 -2.04
CA VAL A 47 2.74 -5.99 -3.41
C VAL A 47 2.03 -6.96 -4.34
N GLN A 48 1.08 -6.43 -5.10
CA GLN A 48 0.34 -7.13 -6.13
C GLN A 48 0.91 -6.75 -7.49
N ARG A 49 1.64 -7.70 -8.11
CA ARG A 49 2.27 -7.54 -9.43
C ARG A 49 1.36 -7.92 -10.62
N ARG A 50 0.15 -8.44 -10.36
CA ARG A 50 -0.80 -8.94 -11.36
C ARG A 50 -2.13 -8.19 -11.27
N GLY A 51 -2.83 -7.99 -12.37
CA GLY A 51 -4.12 -7.27 -12.37
C GLY A 51 -4.00 -5.76 -12.57
N GLY A 52 -2.78 -5.23 -12.70
CA GLY A 52 -2.51 -3.91 -13.28
C GLY A 52 -2.27 -4.02 -14.79
N THR A 53 -3.05 -3.32 -15.60
CA THR A 53 -2.65 -2.98 -16.98
C THR A 53 -1.98 -1.61 -16.97
N VAL A 54 -1.44 -1.12 -18.09
CA VAL A 54 -0.78 0.21 -18.18
C VAL A 54 -1.68 1.38 -17.67
N ILE A 55 -2.98 1.14 -17.46
CA ILE A 55 -4.01 2.18 -17.28
C ILE A 55 -4.94 1.88 -16.10
N THR A 56 -4.83 0.73 -15.40
CA THR A 56 -5.76 0.38 -14.32
C THR A 56 -5.22 -0.72 -13.42
N PHE A 57 -5.11 -0.43 -12.12
CA PHE A 57 -4.94 -1.43 -11.05
C PHE A 57 -6.29 -2.03 -10.58
N ILE A 58 -6.45 -3.36 -10.69
CA ILE A 58 -7.61 -4.10 -10.16
C ILE A 58 -7.18 -4.88 -8.91
N ARG A 59 -7.88 -4.67 -7.80
CA ARG A 59 -7.60 -5.29 -6.49
C ARG A 59 -7.78 -6.81 -6.51
N ASP A 60 -6.72 -7.56 -6.16
CA ASP A 60 -6.87 -8.94 -5.70
C ASP A 60 -7.11 -8.94 -4.19
N ILE A 61 -8.40 -9.03 -3.85
CA ILE A 61 -8.88 -8.99 -2.47
C ILE A 61 -8.36 -10.21 -1.67
N LYS A 62 -8.13 -11.37 -2.30
CA LYS A 62 -7.78 -12.60 -1.56
C LYS A 62 -6.36 -12.56 -1.01
N GLU A 63 -5.39 -12.18 -1.84
CA GLU A 63 -3.98 -12.09 -1.44
C GLU A 63 -3.79 -11.01 -0.38
N SER A 64 -4.39 -9.84 -0.60
CA SER A 64 -4.34 -8.73 0.36
C SER A 64 -4.97 -9.08 1.70
N LEU A 65 -6.10 -9.81 1.72
CA LEU A 65 -6.73 -10.27 2.97
C LEU A 65 -5.89 -11.30 3.73
N GLN A 66 -5.14 -12.16 3.06
CA GLN A 66 -4.25 -13.09 3.75
C GLN A 66 -3.15 -12.33 4.50
N LYS A 67 -2.46 -11.41 3.81
CA LYS A 67 -1.41 -10.59 4.43
C LYS A 67 -1.92 -9.71 5.55
N LEU A 68 -3.11 -9.14 5.39
CA LEU A 68 -3.75 -8.35 6.43
C LEU A 68 -4.05 -9.19 7.69
N ARG A 69 -4.49 -10.44 7.53
CA ARG A 69 -4.68 -11.38 8.65
C ARG A 69 -3.36 -11.74 9.33
N GLU A 70 -2.30 -12.00 8.57
CA GLU A 70 -0.96 -12.27 9.11
C GLU A 70 -0.42 -11.07 9.90
N PHE A 71 -0.61 -9.86 9.38
CA PHE A 71 -0.25 -8.62 10.04
C PHE A 71 -0.95 -8.48 11.38
N PHE A 72 -2.28 -8.57 11.42
CA PHE A 72 -3.02 -8.44 12.68
C PHE A 72 -2.71 -9.56 13.67
N LYS A 73 -2.45 -10.78 13.20
CA LYS A 73 -1.99 -11.87 14.06
C LYS A 73 -0.65 -11.53 14.72
N ARG A 74 0.32 -11.02 13.95
CA ARG A 74 1.64 -10.63 14.45
C ARG A 74 1.59 -9.43 15.41
N THR A 75 0.63 -8.52 15.23
CA THR A 75 0.41 -7.37 16.12
C THR A 75 -0.55 -7.66 17.26
N ASN A 76 -0.81 -8.94 17.55
CA ASN A 76 -1.74 -9.40 18.59
C ASN A 76 -3.11 -8.69 18.54
N HIS A 77 -3.61 -8.41 17.34
CA HIS A 77 -4.89 -7.77 17.10
C HIS A 77 -5.09 -6.43 17.86
N GLN A 78 -4.01 -5.69 18.11
CA GLN A 78 -4.07 -4.38 18.76
C GLN A 78 -4.59 -3.29 17.81
N TYR A 79 -5.87 -3.37 17.41
CA TYR A 79 -6.46 -2.54 16.35
C TYR A 79 -6.48 -1.02 16.64
N LYS A 80 -6.36 -0.61 17.91
CA LYS A 80 -6.21 0.82 18.26
C LYS A 80 -4.84 1.38 17.83
N GLN A 81 -3.84 0.50 17.75
CA GLN A 81 -2.48 0.84 17.40
C GLN A 81 -2.15 0.44 15.97
N TYR A 82 -2.54 -0.74 15.51
CA TYR A 82 -2.21 -1.25 14.17
C TYR A 82 -3.45 -1.28 13.28
N ASN A 83 -3.32 -0.73 12.07
CA ASN A 83 -4.44 -0.42 11.19
C ASN A 83 -4.13 -0.70 9.72
N TYR A 84 -5.19 -0.93 8.95
CA TYR A 84 -5.19 -0.70 7.50
C TYR A 84 -5.16 0.82 7.26
N LEU A 85 -4.18 1.31 6.47
CA LEU A 85 -3.99 2.74 6.22
C LEU A 85 -4.47 3.19 4.84
N GLY A 86 -4.61 2.27 3.89
CA GLY A 86 -5.05 2.57 2.53
C GLY A 86 -4.36 1.73 1.47
N GLU A 87 -4.51 2.16 0.23
CA GLU A 87 -3.94 1.53 -0.97
C GLU A 87 -2.80 2.39 -1.54
N TRP A 88 -1.89 1.74 -2.26
CA TRP A 88 -0.84 2.40 -3.05
C TRP A 88 -0.73 1.73 -4.42
N HIS A 89 -0.31 2.49 -5.42
CA HIS A 89 0.01 1.96 -6.75
C HIS A 89 0.97 2.87 -7.51
N SER A 90 1.59 2.32 -8.55
CA SER A 90 2.55 3.01 -9.40
C SER A 90 1.90 3.64 -10.63
N HIS A 91 2.48 4.72 -11.14
CA HIS A 91 2.14 5.31 -12.43
C HIS A 91 3.41 5.37 -13.29
N PRO A 92 3.82 4.24 -13.92
CA PRO A 92 5.10 4.19 -14.64
C PRO A 92 5.13 5.09 -15.88
N SER A 93 3.97 5.39 -16.48
CA SER A 93 3.85 6.13 -17.74
C SER A 93 3.07 7.44 -17.62
N PHE A 94 2.60 7.80 -16.42
CA PHE A 94 1.70 8.92 -16.20
C PHE A 94 2.12 9.77 -15.01
N SER A 95 1.55 10.97 -14.90
CA SER A 95 1.77 11.84 -13.74
C SER A 95 1.33 11.16 -12.44
N LEU A 96 2.05 11.39 -11.34
CA LEU A 96 1.72 10.89 -9.99
C LEU A 96 0.44 11.50 -9.37
N SER A 97 -0.43 12.12 -10.19
CA SER A 97 -1.72 12.62 -9.73
C SER A 97 -2.75 11.49 -9.79
N PRO A 98 -3.62 11.34 -8.77
CA PRO A 98 -4.67 10.33 -8.79
C PRO A 98 -5.57 10.49 -10.01
N SER A 99 -5.81 9.41 -10.75
CA SER A 99 -6.79 9.40 -11.83
C SER A 99 -8.22 9.60 -11.29
N ILE A 100 -9.17 9.91 -12.18
CA ILE A 100 -10.59 10.00 -11.80
C ILE A 100 -11.08 8.68 -11.18
N GLN A 101 -10.54 7.54 -11.62
CA GLN A 101 -10.88 6.24 -11.08
C GLN A 101 -10.31 6.06 -9.66
N ASP A 102 -9.07 6.49 -9.43
CA ASP A 102 -8.42 6.45 -8.11
C ASP A 102 -9.17 7.30 -7.07
N GLN A 103 -9.70 8.44 -7.49
CA GLN A 103 -10.51 9.30 -6.62
C GLN A 103 -11.88 8.70 -6.27
N LYS A 104 -12.40 7.80 -7.11
CA LYS A 104 -13.69 7.12 -6.92
C LYS A 104 -13.57 5.82 -6.13
N SER A 105 -12.35 5.29 -5.97
CA SER A 105 -12.05 4.16 -5.09
C SER A 105 -12.29 4.58 -3.64
N ARG A 106 -13.52 4.40 -3.16
CA ARG A 106 -13.91 4.53 -1.75
C ARG A 106 -14.03 3.16 -1.11
#